data_AF-A0A5C8TH26-F1
#
_entry.id   AF-A0A5C8TH26-F1
#
_cell.length_a   1.000
_cell.length_b   1.000
_cell.length_c   1.000
_cell.angle_alpha   90.00
_cell.angle_beta   90.00
_cell.angle_gamma   90.00
#
_symmetry.space_group_name_H-M   'P 1'
#
loop_
_entity.id
_entity.type
_entity.pdbx_description
1 polymer ?
#
loop_
_entity_poly.entity_id
_entity_poly.type
_entity_poly.pdbx_seq_one_letter_code
_entity_poly.pdbx_strand_id
1 'polypeptide(L)'
;MIFMTDATGALTYVSSEWHGLTGQASRDAVGQGWFERLHSEDGAVLRAVIKEAAEAQAEFTVQFRLSSEGGASIWAMAGAVPSYGPPGRTFLGFLGSITEITPGSEALQAQGGLGRFVPPPPSPSTAPVSTLDLVADHLLIAHGLIEEDGGKAALAPLQEALFRVAQEIARLMAVSPDASGVGDGETVH
;
A
#
# COMPACT_ATOMS: atom_id res chain seq x y z
N MET A 1 -3.76 -3.13 5.06
CA MET A 1 -4.13 -1.76 4.61
C MET A 1 -3.76 -1.63 3.15
N ILE A 2 -4.45 -0.81 2.36
CA ILE A 2 -4.25 -0.72 0.91
C ILE A 2 -3.41 0.50 0.56
N PHE A 3 -2.54 0.39 -0.43
CA PHE A 3 -1.84 1.51 -1.03
C PHE A 3 -1.81 1.42 -2.55
N MET A 4 -1.67 2.58 -3.19
CA MET A 4 -1.48 2.68 -4.63
C MET A 4 -0.33 3.60 -4.96
N THR A 5 0.32 3.34 -6.09
CA THR A 5 1.36 4.19 -6.66
C THR A 5 1.04 4.53 -8.11
N ASP A 6 1.71 5.57 -8.63
CA ASP A 6 1.76 5.82 -10.07
C ASP A 6 2.84 4.97 -10.75
N ALA A 7 2.99 5.13 -12.08
CA ALA A 7 3.97 4.40 -12.88
C ALA A 7 5.44 4.70 -12.51
N THR A 8 5.70 5.74 -11.73
CA THR A 8 7.04 6.06 -11.20
C THR A 8 7.32 5.43 -9.84
N GLY A 9 6.30 4.81 -9.23
CA GLY A 9 6.36 4.28 -7.87
C GLY A 9 6.07 5.31 -6.78
N ALA A 10 5.64 6.53 -7.14
CA ALA A 10 5.23 7.54 -6.16
C ALA A 10 3.86 7.19 -5.59
N LEU A 11 3.68 7.35 -4.28
CA LEU A 11 2.44 6.99 -3.59
C LEU A 11 1.30 7.91 -4.05
N THR A 12 0.19 7.37 -4.51
CA THR A 12 -1.01 8.14 -4.91
C THR A 12 -2.15 7.97 -3.92
N TYR A 13 -2.13 6.88 -3.16
CA TYR A 13 -3.11 6.56 -2.14
C TYR A 13 -2.49 5.70 -1.05
N VAL A 14 -2.93 5.92 0.18
CA VAL A 14 -2.85 4.94 1.25
C VAL A 14 -4.13 5.02 2.08
N SER A 15 -4.65 3.87 2.48
CA SER A 15 -5.88 3.77 3.25
C SER A 15 -5.75 4.44 4.63
N SER A 16 -6.89 4.74 5.26
CA SER A 16 -6.94 5.59 6.46
C SER A 16 -6.25 4.97 7.69
N GLU A 17 -6.09 3.65 7.71
CA GLU A 17 -5.35 2.91 8.73
C GLU A 17 -3.88 3.33 8.81
N TRP A 18 -3.32 3.93 7.75
CA TRP A 18 -2.00 4.54 7.77
C TRP A 18 -1.84 5.55 8.92
N HIS A 19 -2.87 6.35 9.16
CA HIS A 19 -2.87 7.31 10.25
C HIS A 19 -2.87 6.62 11.61
N GLY A 20 -3.66 5.55 11.78
CA GLY A 20 -3.64 4.76 13.01
C GLY A 20 -2.29 4.10 13.29
N LEU A 21 -1.60 3.64 12.23
CA LEU A 21 -0.31 2.96 12.36
C LEU A 21 0.86 3.93 12.61
N THR A 22 0.90 5.07 11.91
CA THR A 22 2.07 5.96 11.87
C THR A 22 1.84 7.33 12.53
N GLY A 23 0.59 7.71 12.76
CA GLY A 23 0.17 9.07 13.12
C GLY A 23 0.21 10.09 11.98
N GLN A 24 0.75 9.74 10.80
CA GLN A 24 0.77 10.64 9.64
C GLN A 24 -0.60 10.66 8.95
N ALA A 25 -1.10 11.83 8.56
CA ALA A 25 -2.32 11.90 7.75
C ALA A 25 -2.04 11.30 6.35
N SER A 26 -2.97 10.52 5.80
CA SER A 26 -2.78 9.86 4.51
C SER A 26 -2.45 10.82 3.36
N ARG A 27 -2.97 12.07 3.42
CA ARG A 27 -2.64 13.12 2.43
C ARG A 27 -1.18 13.55 2.46
N ASP A 28 -0.55 13.53 3.64
CA ASP A 28 0.85 13.91 3.82
C ASP A 28 1.78 12.76 3.42
N ALA A 29 1.25 11.53 3.30
CA ALA A 29 1.99 10.36 2.85
C ALA A 29 2.21 10.35 1.32
N VAL A 30 1.34 11.02 0.57
CA VAL A 30 1.32 11.03 -0.91
C VAL A 30 2.65 11.52 -1.50
N GLY A 31 2.96 11.04 -2.70
CA GLY A 31 4.22 11.26 -3.38
C GLY A 31 5.35 10.51 -2.69
N GLN A 32 6.21 11.26 -2.02
CA GLN A 32 7.33 10.73 -1.22
C GLN A 32 7.18 11.02 0.28
N GLY A 33 6.08 11.62 0.73
CA GLY A 33 5.93 12.02 2.14
C GLY A 33 5.89 10.83 3.12
N TRP A 34 5.46 9.65 2.67
CA TRP A 34 5.52 8.42 3.48
C TRP A 34 6.95 7.99 3.85
N PHE A 35 7.99 8.43 3.11
CA PHE A 35 9.39 8.17 3.47
C PHE A 35 9.79 8.85 4.80
N GLU A 36 9.07 9.89 5.23
CA GLU A 36 9.29 10.55 6.53
C GLU A 36 8.95 9.63 7.71
N ARG A 37 8.14 8.59 7.47
CA ARG A 37 7.77 7.59 8.48
C ARG A 37 8.59 6.31 8.37
N LEU A 38 9.60 6.25 7.51
CA LEU A 38 10.51 5.12 7.47
C LEU A 38 11.65 5.27 8.46
N HIS A 39 12.12 4.14 8.98
CA HIS A 39 13.39 4.11 9.68
C HIS A 39 14.52 4.57 8.74
N SER A 40 15.42 5.41 9.26
CA SER A 40 16.47 6.09 8.47
C SER A 40 17.36 5.15 7.64
N GLU A 41 17.59 3.94 8.13
CA GLU A 41 18.41 2.91 7.46
C GLU A 41 17.67 2.17 6.33
N ASP A 42 16.33 2.19 6.33
CA ASP A 42 15.52 1.34 5.45
C ASP A 42 15.17 2.02 4.12
N GLY A 43 15.27 3.35 4.07
CA GLY A 43 14.85 4.14 2.90
C GLY A 43 15.62 3.83 1.61
N ALA A 44 16.90 3.44 1.70
CA ALA A 44 17.70 3.07 0.54
C ALA A 44 17.21 1.76 -0.11
N VAL A 45 16.89 0.76 0.71
CA VAL A 45 16.37 -0.54 0.26
C VAL A 45 15.02 -0.35 -0.43
N LEU A 46 14.09 0.39 0.20
CA LEU A 46 12.76 0.59 -0.37
C LEU A 46 12.80 1.34 -1.71
N ARG A 47 13.63 2.37 -1.82
CA ARG A 47 13.83 3.09 -3.09
C ARG A 47 14.35 2.16 -4.19
N ALA A 48 15.30 1.30 -3.87
CA ALA A 48 15.85 0.35 -4.83
C ALA A 48 14.78 -0.65 -5.30
N VAL A 49 14.07 -1.29 -4.36
CA VAL A 49 13.03 -2.29 -4.68
C VAL A 49 11.89 -1.68 -5.50
N ILE A 50 11.36 -0.52 -5.09
CA ILE A 50 10.25 0.14 -5.79
C ILE A 50 10.68 0.55 -7.21
N LYS A 51 11.89 1.10 -7.34
CA LYS A 51 12.45 1.49 -8.64
C LYS A 51 12.61 0.28 -9.56
N GLU A 52 13.24 -0.79 -9.07
CA GLU A 52 13.45 -2.02 -9.83
C GLU A 52 12.10 -2.63 -10.26
N ALA A 53 11.10 -2.60 -9.37
CA ALA A 53 9.77 -3.10 -9.66
C ALA A 53 9.09 -2.28 -10.76
N ALA A 54 9.15 -0.96 -10.68
CA ALA A 54 8.57 -0.07 -11.70
C ALA A 54 9.23 -0.27 -13.06
N GLU A 55 10.57 -0.41 -13.10
CA GLU A 55 11.32 -0.68 -14.33
C GLU A 55 10.98 -2.04 -14.95
N ALA A 56 10.83 -3.08 -14.11
CA ALA A 56 10.50 -4.43 -14.54
C ALA A 56 8.98 -4.66 -14.76
N GLN A 57 8.13 -3.74 -14.28
CA GLN A 57 6.69 -3.91 -14.16
C GLN A 57 6.32 -5.24 -13.46
N ALA A 58 7.04 -5.53 -12.38
CA ALA A 58 7.01 -6.81 -11.69
C ALA A 58 6.50 -6.65 -10.26
N GLU A 59 5.97 -7.75 -9.72
CA GLU A 59 5.62 -7.83 -8.30
C GLU A 59 6.84 -7.63 -7.41
N PHE A 60 6.61 -7.05 -6.24
CA PHE A 60 7.62 -6.93 -5.21
C PHE A 60 7.04 -7.24 -3.84
N THR A 61 7.93 -7.66 -2.95
CA THR A 61 7.66 -7.76 -1.51
C THR A 61 8.85 -7.20 -0.76
N VAL A 62 8.58 -6.41 0.28
CA VAL A 62 9.59 -5.80 1.13
C VAL A 62 9.12 -5.68 2.56
N GLN A 63 9.98 -6.09 3.49
CA GLN A 63 9.81 -5.87 4.93
C GLN A 63 10.66 -4.69 5.35
N PHE A 64 10.14 -3.84 6.22
CA PHE A 64 10.80 -2.61 6.66
C PHE A 64 10.20 -2.08 7.96
N ARG A 65 10.87 -1.07 8.52
CA ARG A 65 10.46 -0.43 9.75
C ARG A 65 9.81 0.92 9.47
N LEU A 66 8.62 1.10 10.03
CA LEU A 66 7.92 2.37 10.14
C LEU A 66 8.15 2.97 11.52
N SER A 67 8.07 4.30 11.61
CA SER A 67 8.10 5.06 12.85
C SER A 67 6.69 5.52 13.19
N SER A 68 6.21 5.13 14.36
CA SER A 68 4.96 5.66 14.92
C SER A 68 5.13 7.12 15.36
N GLU A 69 4.03 7.80 15.66
CA GLU A 69 4.06 9.16 16.23
C GLU A 69 4.84 9.23 17.55
N GLY A 70 4.80 8.15 18.34
CA GLY A 70 5.57 8.03 19.59
C GLY A 70 7.03 7.62 19.41
N GLY A 71 7.53 7.49 18.17
CA GLY A 71 8.90 7.08 17.87
C GLY A 71 9.16 5.58 18.00
N ALA A 72 8.13 4.77 18.22
CA ALA A 72 8.27 3.31 18.24
C ALA A 72 8.52 2.79 16.82
N SER A 73 9.41 1.79 16.69
CA SER A 73 9.66 1.09 15.44
C SER A 73 8.64 -0.02 15.25
N ILE A 74 7.86 0.07 14.17
CA ILE A 74 6.84 -0.92 13.77
C ILE A 74 7.37 -1.68 12.57
N TRP A 75 7.41 -3.01 12.65
CA TRP A 75 7.75 -3.82 11.50
C TRP A 75 6.53 -4.00 10.60
N ALA A 76 6.73 -3.72 9.32
CA ALA A 76 5.69 -3.84 8.29
C ALA A 76 6.24 -4.62 7.10
N MET A 77 5.34 -5.32 6.42
CA MET A 77 5.59 -5.88 5.10
C MET A 77 4.67 -5.20 4.10
N ALA A 78 5.26 -4.68 3.02
CA ALA A 78 4.51 -4.28 1.84
C ALA A 78 4.72 -5.28 0.72
N GLY A 79 3.68 -5.51 -0.06
CA GLY A 79 3.85 -6.08 -1.38
C GLY A 79 2.76 -5.62 -2.31
N ALA A 80 3.06 -5.65 -3.60
CA ALA A 80 2.19 -5.06 -4.60
C ALA A 80 2.29 -5.77 -5.94
N VAL A 81 1.20 -5.66 -6.68
CA VAL A 81 1.07 -6.18 -8.03
C VAL A 81 0.94 -5.05 -9.03
N PRO A 82 1.48 -5.19 -10.25
CA PRO A 82 1.38 -4.16 -11.28
C PRO A 82 -0.08 -4.01 -11.73
N SER A 83 -0.53 -2.75 -11.81
CA SER A 83 -1.85 -2.37 -12.31
C SER A 83 -1.75 -1.83 -13.73
N TYR A 84 -2.70 -2.23 -14.57
CA TYR A 84 -2.73 -1.86 -15.98
C TYR A 84 -4.12 -1.36 -16.38
N GLY A 85 -4.15 -0.38 -17.27
CA GLY A 85 -5.41 0.17 -17.80
C GLY A 85 -5.41 0.34 -19.33
N PRO A 86 -6.55 0.76 -19.90
CA PRO A 86 -6.66 1.07 -21.31
C PRO A 86 -5.99 2.42 -21.67
N PRO A 87 -5.62 2.61 -22.96
CA PRO A 87 -5.58 1.62 -24.03
C PRO A 87 -4.36 0.70 -23.91
N GLY A 88 -4.47 -0.53 -24.44
CA GLY A 88 -3.30 -1.38 -24.71
C GLY A 88 -2.54 -1.89 -23.48
N ARG A 89 -3.19 -2.07 -22.32
CA ARG A 89 -2.57 -2.56 -21.08
C ARG A 89 -1.41 -1.66 -20.65
N THR A 90 -1.66 -0.36 -20.60
CA THR A 90 -0.72 0.66 -20.15
C THR A 90 -0.46 0.48 -18.66
N PHE A 91 0.82 0.42 -18.25
CA PHE A 91 1.21 0.35 -16.85
C PHE A 91 0.85 1.64 -16.12
N LEU A 92 0.09 1.53 -15.03
CA LEU A 92 -0.41 2.68 -14.26
C LEU A 92 0.31 2.86 -12.92
N GLY A 93 1.11 1.87 -12.51
CA GLY A 93 1.72 1.81 -11.19
C GLY A 93 1.32 0.52 -10.47
N PHE A 94 1.37 0.55 -9.14
CA PHE A 94 1.11 -0.62 -8.31
C PHE A 94 -0.13 -0.45 -7.45
N LEU A 95 -0.84 -1.56 -7.23
CA LEU A 95 -1.81 -1.72 -6.15
C LEU A 95 -1.24 -2.77 -5.19
N GLY A 96 -1.18 -2.44 -3.90
CA GLY A 96 -0.58 -3.32 -2.91
C GLY A 96 -1.21 -3.19 -1.55
N SER A 97 -0.70 -3.98 -0.62
CA SER A 97 -1.07 -3.89 0.77
C SER A 97 0.15 -3.79 1.69
N ILE A 98 -0.05 -3.12 2.82
CA ILE A 98 0.88 -3.06 3.94
C ILE A 98 0.23 -3.77 5.11
N THR A 99 1.00 -4.63 5.78
CA THR A 99 0.57 -5.35 6.97
C THR A 99 1.64 -5.25 8.04
N GLU A 100 1.23 -4.96 9.28
CA GLU A 100 2.13 -5.05 10.42
C GLU A 100 2.54 -6.52 10.63
N ILE A 101 3.83 -6.75 10.85
CA ILE A 101 4.39 -8.08 11.09
C ILE A 101 5.22 -8.07 12.36
N THR A 102 5.38 -9.24 12.97
CA THR A 102 6.46 -9.44 13.95
C THR A 102 7.76 -9.65 13.19
N PRO A 103 8.88 -8.99 13.57
CA PRO A 103 10.16 -9.25 12.92
C PRO A 103 10.57 -10.70 13.09
N GLY A 104 11.17 -11.26 12.04
CA GLY A 104 11.91 -12.52 12.18
C GLY A 104 13.10 -12.34 13.12
N SER A 105 13.59 -13.43 13.71
CA SER A 105 14.68 -13.40 14.71
C SER A 105 15.98 -12.76 14.21
N GLU A 106 16.16 -12.64 12.90
CA GLU A 106 17.37 -12.07 12.26
C GLU A 106 17.10 -10.73 11.53
N ALA A 107 15.86 -10.24 11.54
CA ALA A 107 15.49 -9.02 10.83
C ALA A 107 15.99 -7.77 11.60
N LEU A 108 17.07 -7.18 11.10
CA LEU A 108 17.67 -5.96 11.67
C LEU A 108 17.41 -4.70 10.83
N GLN A 109 17.11 -4.88 9.54
CA GLN A 109 16.91 -3.81 8.57
C GLN A 109 15.93 -4.25 7.47
N ALA A 110 15.52 -3.29 6.63
CA ALA A 110 14.66 -3.60 5.49
C ALA A 110 15.29 -4.65 4.56
N GLN A 111 14.44 -5.55 4.07
CA GLN A 111 14.82 -6.63 3.17
C GLN A 111 13.66 -6.93 2.23
N GLY A 112 13.97 -7.16 0.96
CA GLY A 112 12.97 -7.38 -0.07
C GLY A 112 13.56 -7.33 -1.45
N GLY A 113 12.70 -7.41 -2.45
CA GLY A 113 13.09 -7.41 -3.85
C GLY A 113 11.90 -7.71 -4.74
N LEU A 114 12.20 -7.87 -6.03
CA LEU A 114 11.25 -8.45 -6.97
C LEU A 114 10.94 -9.88 -6.56
N GLY A 115 9.67 -10.23 -6.66
CA GLY A 115 9.23 -11.56 -6.31
C GLY A 115 7.73 -11.62 -6.09
N ARG A 116 7.23 -12.86 -6.10
CA ARG A 116 5.83 -13.18 -5.86
C ARG A 116 5.33 -12.48 -4.60
N PHE A 117 4.25 -11.74 -4.72
CA PHE A 117 3.54 -11.23 -3.57
C PHE A 117 2.82 -12.37 -2.85
N VAL A 118 3.19 -12.58 -1.59
CA VAL A 118 2.47 -13.48 -0.69
C VAL A 118 1.96 -12.64 0.47
N PRO A 119 0.64 -12.36 0.55
CA PRO A 119 0.10 -11.58 1.64
C PRO A 119 0.39 -12.28 2.98
N PRO A 120 0.87 -11.55 3.98
CA PRO A 120 1.10 -12.11 5.31
C PRO A 120 -0.25 -12.30 6.00
N PRO A 121 -0.30 -13.07 7.11
CA PRO A 121 -1.51 -13.17 7.92
C PRO A 121 -2.03 -11.77 8.29
N PRO A 122 -3.36 -11.55 8.25
CA PRO A 122 -3.93 -10.24 8.54
C PRO A 122 -3.58 -9.80 9.97
N SER A 123 -3.12 -8.56 10.11
CA SER A 123 -2.95 -7.92 11.41
C SER A 123 -4.14 -7.01 11.73
N PRO A 124 -4.66 -7.01 12.98
CA PRO A 124 -5.73 -6.11 13.40
C PRO A 124 -5.44 -4.63 13.19
N SER A 125 -4.17 -4.21 13.32
CA SER A 125 -3.73 -2.81 13.16
C SER A 125 -3.80 -2.30 11.71
N THR A 126 -3.87 -3.22 10.75
CA THR A 126 -3.90 -2.93 9.32
C THR A 126 -5.11 -3.54 8.62
N ALA A 127 -6.11 -3.97 9.38
CA ALA A 127 -7.32 -4.56 8.82
C ALA A 127 -8.11 -3.50 8.02
N PRO A 128 -8.59 -3.81 6.80
CA PRO A 128 -9.32 -2.86 5.98
C PRO A 128 -10.63 -2.41 6.66
N VAL A 129 -10.86 -1.10 6.72
CA VAL A 129 -12.07 -0.49 7.29
C VAL A 129 -13.11 -0.09 6.24
N SER A 130 -12.71 -0.01 4.97
CA SER A 130 -13.59 0.27 3.82
C SER A 130 -13.97 -1.02 3.09
N THR A 131 -15.20 -1.09 2.58
CA THR A 131 -15.63 -2.20 1.70
C THR A 131 -14.75 -2.32 0.46
N LEU A 132 -14.30 -1.20 -0.12
CA LEU A 132 -13.41 -1.26 -1.29
C LEU A 132 -12.01 -1.73 -0.93
N ASP A 133 -11.49 -1.35 0.24
CA ASP A 133 -10.20 -1.84 0.72
C ASP A 133 -10.27 -3.35 1.00
N LEU A 134 -11.40 -3.83 1.53
CA LEU A 134 -11.67 -5.25 1.72
C LEU A 134 -11.70 -6.00 0.38
N VAL A 135 -12.37 -5.44 -0.64
CA VAL A 135 -12.39 -6.04 -1.98
C VAL A 135 -10.99 -6.06 -2.58
N ALA A 136 -10.24 -4.96 -2.50
CA ALA A 136 -8.87 -4.89 -2.99
C ALA A 136 -7.98 -5.94 -2.31
N ASP A 137 -8.10 -6.11 -0.99
CA ASP A 137 -7.37 -7.12 -0.23
C ASP A 137 -7.67 -8.55 -0.72
N HIS A 138 -8.94 -8.90 -0.92
CA HIS A 138 -9.33 -10.21 -1.46
C HIS A 138 -8.81 -10.44 -2.88
N LEU A 139 -8.80 -9.42 -3.72
CA LEU A 139 -8.27 -9.53 -5.09
C LEU A 139 -6.74 -9.71 -5.08
N LEU A 140 -6.03 -9.03 -4.17
CA LEU A 140 -4.59 -9.21 -3.97
C LEU A 140 -4.26 -10.61 -3.45
N ILE A 141 -5.06 -11.15 -2.53
CA ILE A 141 -4.94 -12.54 -2.05
C ILE A 141 -5.19 -13.53 -3.19
N ALA A 142 -6.26 -13.35 -3.95
CA ALA A 142 -6.57 -14.20 -5.10
C ALA A 142 -5.43 -14.18 -6.12
N HIS A 143 -4.79 -13.03 -6.34
CA HIS A 143 -3.65 -12.89 -7.26
C HIS A 143 -2.49 -13.78 -6.81
N GLY A 144 -2.08 -13.68 -5.55
CA GLY A 144 -0.99 -14.49 -5.00
C GLY A 144 -1.27 -16.00 -5.07
N LEU A 145 -2.52 -16.42 -4.79
CA LEU A 145 -2.93 -17.84 -4.87
C LEU A 145 -2.93 -18.38 -6.31
N ILE A 146 -3.36 -17.59 -7.29
CA ILE A 146 -3.37 -18.00 -8.70
C ILE A 146 -1.94 -18.14 -9.24
N GLU A 147 -1.04 -17.21 -8.87
CA GLU A 147 0.38 -17.33 -9.21
C GLU A 147 1.00 -18.59 -8.60
N GLU A 148 0.61 -18.97 -7.39
CA GLU A 148 1.06 -20.19 -6.73
C GLU A 148 0.58 -21.48 -7.40
N ASP A 149 -0.71 -21.56 -7.76
CA ASP A 149 -1.29 -22.73 -8.43
C ASP A 149 -0.92 -22.81 -9.92
N GLY A 150 -0.33 -21.74 -10.48
CA GLY A 150 0.05 -21.65 -11.89
C GLY A 150 -1.15 -21.36 -12.83
N GLY A 151 -2.26 -20.89 -12.28
CA GLY A 151 -3.53 -20.60 -12.98
C GLY A 151 -3.49 -19.34 -13.87
N LYS A 152 -2.44 -19.15 -14.67
CA LYS A 152 -2.11 -17.88 -15.35
C LYS A 152 -3.23 -17.28 -16.21
N ALA A 153 -4.14 -18.11 -16.74
CA ALA A 153 -5.29 -17.63 -17.52
C ALA A 153 -6.25 -16.73 -16.70
N ALA A 154 -6.30 -16.91 -15.37
CA ALA A 154 -7.14 -16.12 -14.48
C ALA A 154 -6.52 -14.77 -14.06
N LEU A 155 -5.21 -14.57 -14.29
CA LEU A 155 -4.51 -13.35 -13.87
C LEU A 155 -4.96 -12.11 -14.64
N ALA A 156 -5.15 -12.22 -15.95
CA ALA A 156 -5.54 -11.07 -16.76
C ALA A 156 -6.93 -10.51 -16.37
N PRO A 157 -7.99 -11.33 -16.23
CA PRO A 157 -9.26 -10.86 -15.68
C PRO A 157 -9.16 -10.28 -14.27
N LEU A 158 -8.31 -10.87 -13.41
CA LEU A 158 -8.12 -10.40 -12.05
C LEU A 158 -7.42 -9.03 -12.00
N GLN A 159 -6.40 -8.82 -12.83
CA GLN A 159 -5.71 -7.54 -12.97
C GLN A 159 -6.64 -6.43 -13.46
N GLU A 160 -7.59 -6.75 -14.35
CA GLU A 160 -8.65 -5.80 -14.74
C GLU A 160 -9.57 -5.48 -13.56
N ALA A 161 -9.95 -6.47 -12.74
CA ALA A 161 -10.75 -6.21 -11.54
C ALA A 161 -10.00 -5.32 -10.54
N LEU A 162 -8.71 -5.59 -10.30
CA LEU A 162 -7.83 -4.77 -9.47
C LEU A 162 -7.77 -3.32 -9.99
N PHE A 163 -7.63 -3.14 -11.31
CA PHE A 163 -7.68 -1.82 -11.94
C PHE A 163 -9.00 -1.09 -11.69
N ARG A 164 -10.15 -1.77 -11.85
CA ARG A 164 -11.47 -1.16 -11.61
C ARG A 164 -11.66 -0.72 -10.16
N VAL A 165 -11.22 -1.53 -9.22
CA VAL A 165 -11.31 -1.21 -7.78
C VAL A 165 -10.39 -0.03 -7.45
N ALA A 166 -9.17 -0.03 -7.96
CA ALA A 166 -8.23 1.09 -7.82
C ALA A 166 -8.82 2.40 -8.36
N GLN A 167 -9.48 2.38 -9.52
CA GLN A 167 -10.16 3.56 -10.07
C GLN A 167 -11.28 4.06 -9.17
N GLU A 168 -12.07 3.15 -8.58
CA GLU A 168 -13.18 3.54 -7.72
C GLU A 168 -12.70 4.12 -6.38
N ILE A 169 -11.64 3.54 -5.79
CA ILE A 169 -10.96 4.12 -4.63
C ILE A 169 -10.49 5.54 -4.95
N ALA A 170 -9.79 5.73 -6.08
CA ALA A 170 -9.32 7.05 -6.50
C ALA A 170 -10.46 8.05 -6.72
N ARG A 171 -11.59 7.60 -7.28
CA ARG A 171 -12.79 8.43 -7.48
C ARG A 171 -13.38 8.91 -6.15
N LEU A 172 -13.51 8.02 -5.16
CA LEU A 172 -14.06 8.39 -3.85
C LEU A 172 -13.15 9.36 -3.09
N MET A 173 -11.83 9.23 -3.23
CA MET A 173 -10.89 10.21 -2.68
C MET A 173 -11.07 11.60 -3.29
N ALA A 174 -11.20 11.68 -4.61
CA ALA A 174 -11.34 12.96 -5.32
C ALA A 174 -12.65 13.71 -4.95
N VAL A 175 -13.66 12.98 -4.48
CA VAL A 175 -14.96 13.52 -4.07
C VAL A 175 -14.98 13.90 -2.57
N SER A 176 -13.94 13.58 -1.80
CA SER A 176 -13.86 13.86 -0.37
C SER A 176 -12.88 15.02 -0.04
N PRO A 177 -13.20 16.28 -0.35
CA PRO A 177 -12.60 17.41 0.34
C PRO A 177 -13.37 17.65 1.64
N ASP A 178 -12.69 17.59 2.78
CA ASP A 178 -13.18 17.95 4.11
C ASP A 178 -14.23 17.06 4.81
N ALA A 179 -13.72 16.28 5.77
CA ALA A 179 -14.36 16.15 7.08
C ALA A 179 -13.40 16.68 8.17
N SER A 180 -12.92 17.92 8.00
CA SER A 180 -12.22 18.65 9.07
C SER A 180 -12.41 20.16 8.90
N GLY A 181 -13.60 20.63 9.28
CA GLY A 181 -13.91 22.04 9.50
C GLY A 181 -14.06 22.31 11.00
N VAL A 182 -13.08 23.01 11.54
CA VAL A 182 -12.91 23.57 12.88
C VAL A 182 -14.13 24.35 13.41
N GLY A 183 -14.48 24.10 14.69
CA GLY A 183 -14.74 25.09 15.74
C GLY A 183 -15.77 26.22 15.55
N ASP A 184 -16.88 26.11 16.28
CA ASP A 184 -17.47 27.23 17.03
C ASP A 184 -17.63 26.70 18.46
N GLY A 185 -17.02 27.30 19.49
CA GLY A 185 -17.14 28.72 19.79
C GLY A 185 -17.92 28.80 21.09
N GLU A 186 -17.19 28.62 22.19
CA GLU A 186 -17.57 28.96 23.55
C GLU A 186 -18.37 30.28 23.58
N THR A 187 -19.60 30.25 24.06
CA THR A 187 -20.26 31.46 24.60
C THR A 187 -20.91 31.09 25.92
N VAL A 188 -20.13 31.33 26.97
CA VAL A 188 -20.62 31.68 28.30
C VAL A 188 -21.37 33.00 28.16
N HIS A 189 -22.67 33.02 28.49
CA HIS A 189 -23.31 34.07 29.29
C HIS A 189 -24.74 33.66 29.68
#